data_AF-A0A971G5T5-F1
#
_entry.id   AF-A0A971G5T5-F1
#
_cell.length_a   1.000
_cell.length_b   1.000
_cell.length_c   1.000
_cell.angle_alpha   90.00
_cell.angle_beta   90.00
_cell.angle_gamma   90.00
#
_symmetry.space_group_name_H-M   'P 1'
#
loop_
_entity.id
_entity.type
_entity.pdbx_description
1 polymer ?
#
loop_
_entity_poly.entity_id
_entity_poly.type
_entity_poly.pdbx_seq_one_letter_code
_entity_poly.pdbx_strand_id
1 'polypeptide(L)' 'MAKAKFERNKPHVNVGTIGHVDHGKTTLTAAITMTLAQLGEA' A
#
# COMPACT_ATOMS: atom_id res chain seq x y z
N MET A 1 6.77 18.31 18.40
CA MET A 1 7.58 17.13 18.02
C MET A 1 7.63 17.06 16.50
N ALA A 2 8.75 17.43 15.88
CA ALA A 2 8.90 17.29 14.43
C ALA A 2 8.83 15.79 14.09
N LYS A 3 7.98 15.41 13.12
CA LYS A 3 7.98 14.02 12.62
C LYS A 3 9.39 13.70 12.14
N ALA A 4 9.92 12.55 12.54
CA ALA A 4 11.21 12.08 12.06
C ALA A 4 11.21 12.04 10.53
N LYS A 5 12.34 12.40 9.91
CA LYS A 5 12.52 12.28 8.47
C LYS A 5 12.42 10.80 8.10
N PHE A 6 11.55 10.49 7.14
CA PHE A 6 11.40 9.13 6.64
C PHE A 6 12.64 8.75 5.81
N GLU A 7 13.39 7.75 6.27
CA GLU A 7 14.55 7.23 5.56
C GLU A 7 14.14 6.02 4.70
N ARG A 8 14.29 6.14 3.38
CA ARG A 8 13.91 5.13 2.39
C ARG A 8 14.99 4.04 2.25
N ASN A 9 15.18 3.23 3.29
CA ASN A 9 16.20 2.18 3.30
C ASN A 9 15.72 0.86 2.65
N LYS A 10 14.41 0.66 2.53
CA LYS A 10 13.82 -0.52 1.88
C LYS A 10 13.74 -0.31 0.36
N PRO A 11 13.87 -1.37 -0.46
CA PRO A 11 13.61 -1.30 -1.90
C PRO A 11 12.22 -0.71 -2.17
N HIS A 12 12.14 0.24 -3.10
CA HIS A 12 10.91 0.95 -3.43
C HIS A 12 10.46 0.62 -4.85
N VAL A 13 9.17 0.33 -5.02
CA VAL A 13 8.57 0.05 -6.32
C VAL A 13 7.32 0.92 -6.49
N ASN A 14 7.18 1.55 -7.67
CA ASN A 14 5.98 2.28 -8.05
C ASN A 14 4.97 1.29 -8.67
N VAL A 15 3.77 1.18 -8.10
CA VAL A 15 2.72 0.27 -8.58
C VAL A 15 1.36 0.98 -8.64
N GLY A 16 0.42 0.40 -9.38
CA GLY A 16 -0.96 0.89 -9.47
C GLY A 16 -1.94 -0.20 -9.92
N THR A 17 -3.20 -0.05 -9.51
CA THR A 17 -4.29 -1.00 -9.82
C THR A 17 -5.14 -0.45 -10.97
N ILE A 18 -5.13 -1.10 -12.14
CA ILE A 18 -5.86 -0.68 -13.36
C ILE A 18 -6.92 -1.70 -13.78
N GLY A 19 -7.91 -1.31 -14.61
CA GLY A 19 -8.97 -2.21 -15.09
C GLY A 19 -10.36 -1.55 -15.26
N HIS A 20 -11.34 -2.34 -15.72
CA HIS A 20 -12.72 -1.90 -16.01
C HIS A 20 -13.49 -1.46 -14.75
N VAL A 21 -14.52 -0.60 -14.92
CA VAL A 21 -15.40 -0.16 -13.83
C VAL A 21 -16.01 -1.38 -13.12
N ASP A 22 -16.25 -1.25 -11.82
CA ASP A 22 -16.81 -2.30 -10.94
C ASP A 22 -16.01 -3.60 -10.77
N HIS A 23 -14.80 -3.71 -11.35
CA HIS A 23 -13.91 -4.87 -11.13
C HIS A 23 -13.12 -4.81 -9.80
N GLY A 24 -13.55 -3.97 -8.84
CA GLY A 24 -13.01 -4.03 -7.49
C GLY A 24 -11.59 -3.47 -7.27
N LYS A 25 -11.06 -2.60 -8.14
CA LYS A 25 -9.72 -2.00 -7.99
C LYS A 25 -9.50 -1.31 -6.63
N THR A 26 -10.50 -0.57 -6.15
CA THR A 26 -10.47 0.10 -4.84
C THR A 26 -10.51 -0.92 -3.71
N THR A 27 -11.39 -1.92 -3.81
CA THR A 27 -11.53 -3.00 -2.81
C THR A 27 -10.24 -3.81 -2.69
N LEU A 28 -9.62 -4.16 -3.82
CA LEU A 28 -8.35 -4.88 -3.83
C LEU A 28 -7.23 -4.07 -3.17
N THR A 29 -7.14 -2.78 -3.48
CA THR A 29 -6.14 -1.90 -2.87
C THR A 29 -6.31 -1.82 -1.34
N ALA A 30 -7.54 -1.70 -0.86
CA ALA A 30 -7.84 -1.71 0.57
C ALA A 30 -7.47 -3.04 1.24
N ALA A 31 -7.80 -4.17 0.60
CA ALA A 31 -7.47 -5.51 1.10
C ALA A 31 -5.96 -5.74 1.22
N ILE A 32 -5.16 -5.26 0.25
CA ILE A 32 -3.70 -5.31 0.31
C ILE A 32 -3.18 -4.57 1.55
N THR A 33 -3.62 -3.32 1.76
CA THR A 33 -3.18 -2.53 2.93
C THR A 33 -3.57 -3.17 4.26
N MET A 34 -4.80 -3.68 4.36
CA MET A 34 -5.28 -4.33 5.59
C MET A 34 -4.50 -5.61 5.90
N THR A 35 -4.24 -6.42 4.88
CA THR A 35 -3.54 -7.71 5.05
C THR A 35 -2.10 -7.50 5.50
N LEU A 36 -1.35 -6.59 4.86
CA LEU A 36 0.04 -6.32 5.24
C LEU A 36 0.15 -5.68 6.64
N ALA A 37 -0.82 -4.85 7.02
CA ALA A 37 -0.89 -4.31 8.38
C ALA A 37 -1.14 -5.41 9.43
N GLN A 38 -2.00 -6.39 9.12
CA GLN A 38 -2.25 -7.53 10.00
C GLN A 38 -1.05 -8.47 10.13
N LEU A 39 -0.29 -8.67 9.05
CA LEU A 39 0.92 -9.49 9.05
C LEU A 39 2.13 -8.80 9.71
N GLY A 40 2.06 -7.50 9.99
CA GLY A 40 3.18 -6.71 10.51
C GLY A 40 4.24 -6.37 9.46
N GLU A 41 3.90 -6.46 8.18
CA GLU A 41 4.80 -6.21 7.05
C GLU A 41 4.66 -4.78 6.46
N ALA A 42 3.75 -3.98 7.01
CA ALA A 42 3.50 -2.59 6.62
C ALA A 42 4.56 -1.60 7.15
#